data_AF-A0A387BNJ9-F1
#
_entry.id   AF-A0A387BNJ9-F1
#
_cell.length_a   1.000
_cell.length_b   1.000
_cell.length_c   1.000
_cell.angle_alpha   90.00
_cell.angle_beta   90.00
_cell.angle_gamma   90.00
#
_symmetry.space_group_name_H-M   'P 1'
#
loop_
_entity.id
_entity.type
_entity.pdbx_description
1 polymer ?
#
loop_
_entity_poly.entity_id
_entity_poly.type
_entity_poly.pdbx_seq_one_letter_code
_entity_poly.pdbx_strand_id
1 'polypeptide(L)'
;MPAADRRRRRAPFIIAGAALVVVIVAAVVGWAQLQRPTAPAQTATRFWQLLADGKAQDALALSSTPADSVPNGLLLGNAVYGKADRGIANVSAGTFVRHGNAASGTVAYTQHGAKHTATVDLALVHSGFLTRPAWQITNAPIARVDVTVASGNQADSLSVDGISLPLPGGDGVVAVPALPGTYSFALGASSGLFSPAPQKVSVTGATAAVTLGVTPSSKLSQQSVADATTLLNGCFTQPTLADGCSLADGIRNLFNLTAEQSVTYQLTRAPQLAFDAKAMQVKSTADGEITSLQSDAVNTPFHTVAQFSLTLDVAVKSGKITLTPYQGGLVNSDQVCIPEAHQFKC
;
A
#
# COMPACT_ATOMS: atom_id res chain seq x y z
N MET A 1 11.33 -23.45 -101.94
CA MET A 1 10.39 -22.33 -101.72
C MET A 1 9.02 -22.82 -102.14
N PRO A 2 8.05 -22.94 -101.23
CA PRO A 2 7.26 -21.82 -100.66
C PRO A 2 7.01 -22.04 -99.15
N ALA A 3 6.20 -21.32 -98.38
CA ALA A 3 5.76 -19.93 -98.27
C ALA A 3 5.23 -19.76 -96.83
N ALA A 4 5.21 -18.52 -96.34
CA ALA A 4 4.94 -18.15 -94.95
C ALA A 4 3.54 -18.51 -94.43
N ASP A 5 3.43 -18.76 -93.12
CA ASP A 5 2.23 -18.39 -92.36
C ASP A 5 2.58 -18.01 -90.90
N ARG A 6 2.56 -16.71 -90.60
CA ARG A 6 2.61 -16.18 -89.21
C ARG A 6 1.19 -15.82 -88.79
N ARG A 7 0.45 -16.80 -88.27
CA ARG A 7 -0.87 -16.57 -87.68
C ARG A 7 -0.77 -16.19 -86.20
N ARG A 8 -1.24 -14.97 -85.92
CA ARG A 8 -1.36 -14.30 -84.62
C ARG A 8 -1.93 -15.20 -83.51
N ARG A 9 -1.15 -15.42 -82.44
CA ARG A 9 -1.64 -15.93 -81.15
C ARG A 9 -1.97 -14.77 -80.22
N ARG A 10 -3.20 -14.26 -80.29
CA ARG A 10 -3.80 -13.36 -79.28
C ARG A 10 -5.11 -13.98 -78.82
N ALA A 11 -5.06 -14.96 -77.93
CA ALA A 11 -6.28 -15.57 -77.39
C ALA A 11 -6.21 -16.15 -75.96
N PRO A 12 -5.06 -16.36 -75.27
CA PRO A 12 -5.14 -16.87 -73.89
C PRO A 12 -5.10 -15.79 -72.80
N PHE A 13 -4.73 -14.54 -73.11
CA PHE A 13 -4.53 -13.50 -72.08
C PHE A 13 -5.80 -12.85 -71.53
N ILE A 14 -6.93 -12.91 -72.24
CA ILE A 14 -8.17 -12.21 -71.83
C ILE A 14 -8.94 -13.02 -70.76
N ILE A 15 -8.95 -14.35 -70.86
CA ILE A 15 -9.67 -15.22 -69.92
C ILE A 15 -8.92 -15.33 -68.59
N ALA A 16 -7.58 -15.38 -68.63
CA ALA A 16 -6.74 -15.38 -67.43
C ALA A 16 -6.81 -14.05 -66.65
N GLY A 17 -6.90 -12.91 -67.36
CA GLY A 17 -7.05 -11.59 -66.75
C GLY A 17 -8.41 -11.39 -66.06
N ALA A 18 -9.49 -11.85 -66.68
CA ALA A 18 -10.84 -11.72 -66.12
C ALA A 18 -11.04 -12.57 -64.84
N ALA A 19 -10.53 -13.81 -64.83
CA ALA A 19 -10.60 -14.68 -63.65
C ALA A 19 -9.77 -14.12 -62.47
N LEU A 20 -8.59 -13.54 -62.75
CA LEU A 20 -7.76 -12.90 -61.74
C LEU A 20 -8.45 -11.67 -61.13
N VAL A 21 -9.09 -10.83 -61.95
CA VAL A 21 -9.84 -9.66 -61.47
C VAL A 21 -11.03 -10.08 -60.60
N VAL A 22 -11.77 -11.12 -60.97
CA VAL A 22 -12.89 -11.63 -60.14
C VAL A 22 -12.40 -12.19 -58.81
N VAL A 23 -11.27 -12.91 -58.77
CA VAL A 23 -10.66 -13.39 -57.52
C VAL A 23 -10.17 -12.23 -56.65
N ILE A 24 -9.58 -11.19 -57.24
CA ILE A 24 -9.15 -9.99 -56.50
C ILE A 24 -10.37 -9.23 -55.96
N VAL A 25 -11.43 -9.05 -56.74
CA VAL A 25 -12.65 -8.37 -56.27
C VAL A 25 -13.35 -9.18 -55.18
N ALA A 26 -13.46 -10.50 -55.31
CA ALA A 26 -14.01 -11.38 -54.28
C ALA A 26 -13.13 -11.37 -53.01
N ALA A 27 -11.80 -11.33 -53.15
CA ALA A 27 -10.87 -11.18 -52.04
C ALA A 27 -11.02 -9.81 -51.36
N VAL A 28 -11.17 -8.72 -52.12
CA VAL A 28 -11.36 -7.35 -51.58
C VAL A 28 -12.71 -7.22 -50.86
N VAL A 29 -13.79 -7.75 -51.43
CA VAL A 29 -15.13 -7.73 -50.82
C VAL A 29 -15.20 -8.65 -49.60
N GLY A 30 -14.56 -9.83 -49.65
CA GLY A 30 -14.40 -10.71 -48.51
C GLY A 30 -13.57 -10.10 -47.38
N TRP A 31 -12.46 -9.43 -47.73
CA TRP A 31 -11.60 -8.71 -46.79
C TRP A 31 -12.33 -7.54 -46.11
N ALA A 32 -13.15 -6.79 -46.85
CA ALA A 32 -13.96 -5.69 -46.32
C ALA A 32 -14.98 -6.16 -45.25
N GLN A 33 -15.50 -7.39 -45.38
CA GLN A 33 -16.38 -7.98 -44.37
C GLN A 33 -15.60 -8.41 -43.11
N LEU A 34 -14.37 -8.93 -43.26
CA LEU A 34 -13.51 -9.34 -42.15
C LEU A 34 -12.90 -8.18 -41.35
N GLN A 35 -12.88 -6.97 -41.92
CA GLN A 35 -12.34 -5.75 -41.29
C GLN A 35 -13.37 -4.90 -40.56
N ARG A 36 -14.64 -5.33 -40.47
CA ARG A 36 -15.63 -4.57 -39.70
C ARG A 36 -15.25 -4.61 -38.21
N PRO A 37 -15.00 -3.44 -37.59
CA PRO A 37 -14.75 -3.39 -36.16
C PRO A 37 -16.01 -3.86 -35.42
N THR A 38 -15.82 -4.47 -34.25
CA THR A 38 -16.90 -4.77 -33.30
C THR A 38 -17.77 -3.52 -33.09
N ALA A 39 -19.08 -3.64 -32.89
CA ALA A 39 -19.92 -2.46 -32.72
C ALA A 39 -19.49 -1.65 -31.47
N PRO A 40 -19.50 -0.30 -31.50
CA PRO A 40 -19.12 0.53 -30.35
C PRO A 40 -19.88 0.14 -29.06
N ALA A 41 -21.18 -0.10 -29.19
CA ALA A 41 -22.05 -0.54 -28.10
C ALA A 41 -21.60 -1.88 -27.48
N GLN A 42 -21.11 -2.81 -28.31
CA GLN A 42 -20.64 -4.11 -27.84
C GLN A 42 -19.29 -3.98 -27.12
N THR A 43 -18.37 -3.13 -27.61
CA THR A 43 -17.13 -2.81 -26.90
C THR A 43 -17.41 -2.16 -25.54
N ALA A 44 -18.29 -1.16 -25.49
CA ALA A 44 -18.68 -0.49 -24.26
C ALA A 44 -19.34 -1.46 -23.26
N THR A 45 -20.27 -2.30 -23.71
CA THR A 45 -20.90 -3.33 -22.87
C THR A 45 -19.87 -4.33 -22.35
N ARG A 46 -18.95 -4.78 -23.21
CA ARG A 46 -17.90 -5.74 -22.83
C ARG A 46 -16.97 -5.16 -21.77
N PHE A 47 -16.60 -3.90 -21.87
CA PHE A 47 -15.79 -3.22 -20.86
C PHE A 47 -16.44 -3.30 -19.47
N TRP A 48 -17.70 -2.88 -19.36
CA TRP A 48 -18.44 -2.90 -18.10
C TRP A 48 -18.72 -4.33 -17.59
N GLN A 49 -18.88 -5.31 -18.49
CA GLN A 49 -18.96 -6.72 -18.11
C GLN A 49 -17.63 -7.24 -17.54
N LEU A 50 -16.49 -6.88 -18.14
CA LEU A 50 -15.18 -7.27 -17.60
C LEU A 50 -14.94 -6.65 -16.22
N LEU A 51 -15.40 -5.41 -16.00
CA LEU A 51 -15.45 -4.82 -14.67
C LEU A 51 -16.36 -5.61 -13.73
N ALA A 52 -17.57 -5.97 -14.16
CA ALA A 52 -18.50 -6.83 -13.43
C ALA A 52 -18.01 -8.28 -13.20
N ASP A 53 -16.99 -8.72 -13.94
CA ASP A 53 -16.31 -10.02 -13.76
C ASP A 53 -15.02 -9.91 -12.92
N GLY A 54 -14.57 -8.70 -12.58
CA GLY A 54 -13.36 -8.46 -11.78
C GLY A 54 -12.07 -8.48 -12.61
N LYS A 55 -12.21 -8.43 -13.93
CA LYS A 55 -11.13 -8.46 -14.92
C LYS A 55 -10.76 -7.04 -15.34
N ALA A 56 -10.27 -6.25 -14.38
CA ALA A 56 -9.87 -4.86 -14.58
C ALA A 56 -8.86 -4.67 -15.71
N GLN A 57 -7.83 -5.51 -15.78
CA GLN A 57 -6.78 -5.38 -16.81
C GLN A 57 -7.33 -5.69 -18.21
N ASP A 58 -8.19 -6.71 -18.33
CA ASP A 58 -8.86 -7.01 -19.61
C ASP A 58 -9.80 -5.88 -20.02
N ALA A 59 -10.48 -5.26 -19.06
CA ALA A 59 -11.31 -4.08 -19.32
C ALA A 59 -10.45 -2.90 -19.80
N LEU A 60 -9.38 -2.57 -19.08
CA LEU A 60 -8.48 -1.47 -19.42
C LEU A 60 -7.72 -1.69 -20.72
N ALA A 61 -7.49 -2.94 -21.15
CA ALA A 61 -6.98 -3.26 -22.48
C ALA A 61 -7.93 -2.87 -23.63
N LEU A 62 -9.22 -2.69 -23.34
CA LEU A 62 -10.20 -2.10 -24.27
C LEU A 62 -10.23 -0.57 -24.23
N SER A 63 -9.38 0.06 -23.41
CA SER A 63 -9.29 1.51 -23.27
C SER A 63 -7.94 2.04 -23.76
N SER A 64 -7.84 3.35 -23.97
CA SER A 64 -6.59 4.03 -24.25
C SER A 64 -5.69 4.20 -23.02
N THR A 65 -6.11 3.70 -21.85
CA THR A 65 -5.39 3.86 -20.57
C THR A 65 -5.09 2.49 -19.95
N PRO A 66 -4.00 1.82 -20.38
CA PRO A 66 -3.53 0.59 -19.76
C PRO A 66 -3.25 0.78 -18.26
N ALA A 67 -3.50 -0.23 -17.44
CA ALA A 67 -3.36 -0.15 -15.98
C ALA A 67 -1.93 0.25 -15.52
N ASP A 68 -0.92 -0.23 -16.23
CA ASP A 68 0.51 0.02 -16.02
C ASP A 68 0.96 1.43 -16.40
N SER A 69 0.18 2.14 -17.22
CA SER A 69 0.44 3.54 -17.58
C SER A 69 0.03 4.55 -16.51
N VAL A 70 -0.72 4.11 -15.49
CA VAL A 70 -1.27 4.99 -14.45
C VAL A 70 -0.39 4.94 -13.19
N PRO A 71 0.21 6.05 -12.76
CA PRO A 71 0.94 6.12 -11.49
C PRO A 71 0.07 5.69 -10.31
N ASN A 72 0.61 4.90 -9.39
CA ASN A 72 -0.13 4.32 -8.25
C ASN A 72 -1.36 3.48 -8.65
N GLY A 73 -1.43 2.97 -9.89
CA GLY A 73 -2.55 2.18 -10.44
C GLY A 73 -2.75 0.78 -9.83
N LEU A 74 -2.31 0.52 -8.59
CA LEU A 74 -2.42 -0.80 -7.96
C LEU A 74 -3.89 -1.28 -7.89
N LEU A 75 -4.84 -0.38 -7.61
CA LEU A 75 -6.27 -0.73 -7.56
C LEU A 75 -6.89 -0.97 -8.94
N LEU A 76 -6.15 -0.69 -10.01
CA LEU A 76 -6.52 -0.99 -11.39
C LEU A 76 -6.07 -2.41 -11.80
N GLY A 77 -5.25 -3.06 -10.97
CA GLY A 77 -4.81 -4.44 -11.19
C GLY A 77 -5.87 -5.46 -10.78
N ASN A 78 -5.91 -6.61 -11.46
CA ASN A 78 -6.84 -7.70 -11.16
C ASN A 78 -6.69 -8.24 -9.73
N ALA A 79 -5.47 -8.20 -9.17
CA ALA A 79 -5.20 -8.72 -7.83
C ALA A 79 -6.01 -7.99 -6.74
N VAL A 80 -6.15 -6.67 -6.85
CA VAL A 80 -6.92 -5.86 -5.91
C VAL A 80 -8.37 -5.74 -6.37
N TYR A 81 -8.60 -5.37 -7.63
CA TYR A 81 -9.96 -5.16 -8.12
C TYR A 81 -10.82 -6.43 -8.09
N GLY A 82 -10.23 -7.61 -8.29
CA GLY A 82 -10.93 -8.88 -8.21
C GLY A 82 -11.49 -9.19 -6.81
N LYS A 83 -10.91 -8.58 -5.75
CA LYS A 83 -11.38 -8.71 -4.36
C LYS A 83 -12.36 -7.63 -3.95
N ALA A 84 -12.35 -6.48 -4.63
CA ALA A 84 -13.26 -5.39 -4.34
C ALA A 84 -14.73 -5.83 -4.53
N ASP A 85 -15.62 -5.33 -3.69
CA ASP A 85 -17.06 -5.51 -3.87
C ASP A 85 -17.55 -4.53 -4.94
N ARG A 86 -17.68 -5.01 -6.17
CA ARG A 86 -17.96 -4.15 -7.32
C ARG A 86 -19.43 -3.78 -7.39
N GLY A 87 -20.32 -4.69 -6.98
CA GLY A 87 -21.77 -4.50 -7.06
C GLY A 87 -22.32 -4.21 -8.46
N ILE A 88 -21.52 -4.34 -9.53
CA ILE A 88 -21.92 -4.02 -10.91
C ILE A 88 -22.75 -5.16 -11.49
N ALA A 89 -23.94 -4.84 -12.00
CA ALA A 89 -24.85 -5.77 -12.67
C ALA A 89 -25.69 -5.05 -13.73
N ASN A 90 -26.52 -5.81 -14.46
CA ASN A 90 -27.51 -5.29 -15.42
C ASN A 90 -26.93 -4.30 -16.45
N VAL A 91 -25.74 -4.61 -16.98
CA VAL A 91 -25.04 -3.77 -17.95
C VAL A 91 -25.75 -3.81 -19.29
N SER A 92 -26.15 -2.65 -19.81
CA SER A 92 -26.75 -2.50 -21.14
C SER A 92 -26.30 -1.20 -21.81
N ALA A 93 -25.84 -1.30 -23.05
CA ALA A 93 -25.57 -0.13 -23.88
C ALA A 93 -26.86 0.53 -24.37
N GLY A 94 -26.89 1.86 -24.32
CA GLY A 94 -27.87 2.69 -25.02
C GLY A 94 -27.47 2.90 -26.48
N THR A 95 -28.01 3.96 -27.09
CA THR A 95 -27.68 4.34 -28.46
C THR A 95 -26.28 4.97 -28.53
N PHE A 96 -25.46 4.49 -29.47
CA PHE A 96 -24.17 5.08 -29.80
C PHE A 96 -24.26 5.85 -31.12
N VAL A 97 -23.84 7.11 -31.11
CA VAL A 97 -23.74 7.94 -32.30
C VAL A 97 -22.30 7.90 -32.80
N ARG A 98 -22.11 7.58 -34.08
CA ARG A 98 -20.79 7.50 -34.71
C ARG A 98 -20.51 8.74 -35.56
N HIS A 99 -19.33 9.32 -35.37
CA HIS A 99 -18.80 10.43 -36.16
C HIS A 99 -17.41 10.05 -36.69
N GLY A 100 -17.36 9.49 -37.90
CA GLY A 100 -16.12 9.02 -38.52
C GLY A 100 -15.43 7.93 -37.70
N ASN A 101 -14.28 8.28 -37.11
CA ASN A 101 -13.47 7.41 -36.25
C ASN A 101 -13.74 7.61 -34.76
N ALA A 102 -14.77 8.38 -34.38
CA ALA A 102 -15.23 8.54 -33.01
C ALA A 102 -16.64 7.98 -32.85
N ALA A 103 -16.99 7.53 -31.65
CA ALA A 103 -18.34 7.19 -31.26
C ALA A 103 -18.58 7.61 -29.81
N SER A 104 -19.77 8.10 -29.50
CA SER A 104 -20.18 8.44 -28.13
C SER A 104 -21.57 7.88 -27.86
N GLY A 105 -21.80 7.45 -26.62
CA GLY A 105 -23.06 6.86 -26.20
C GLY A 105 -23.10 6.67 -24.69
N THR A 106 -24.11 5.95 -24.23
CA THR A 106 -24.30 5.69 -22.81
C THR A 106 -24.33 4.21 -22.50
N VAL A 107 -23.90 3.84 -21.30
CA VAL A 107 -24.08 2.51 -20.72
C VAL A 107 -24.86 2.66 -19.43
N ALA A 108 -26.00 1.97 -19.34
CA ALA A 108 -26.74 1.82 -18.11
C ALA A 108 -26.23 0.57 -17.37
N TYR A 109 -26.11 0.67 -16.05
CA TYR A 109 -25.72 -0.43 -15.17
C TYR A 109 -26.33 -0.21 -13.79
N THR A 110 -26.37 -1.27 -12.98
CA THR A 110 -26.66 -1.16 -11.55
C THR A 110 -25.40 -1.35 -10.74
N GLN A 111 -25.17 -0.51 -9.72
CA GLN A 111 -24.08 -0.66 -8.76
C GLN A 111 -24.68 -0.73 -7.35
N HIS A 112 -24.45 -1.83 -6.64
CA HIS A 112 -25.04 -2.10 -5.32
C HIS A 112 -26.58 -1.86 -5.29
N GLY A 113 -27.26 -2.23 -6.37
CA GLY A 113 -28.72 -2.07 -6.52
C GLY A 113 -29.20 -0.70 -7.02
N ALA A 114 -28.36 0.33 -7.01
CA ALA A 114 -28.69 1.65 -7.56
C ALA A 114 -28.45 1.70 -9.08
N LYS A 115 -29.32 2.35 -9.84
CA LYS A 115 -29.16 2.52 -11.30
C LYS A 115 -28.24 3.70 -11.59
N HIS A 116 -27.29 3.48 -12.50
CA HIS A 116 -26.35 4.48 -12.97
C HIS A 116 -26.31 4.52 -14.49
N THR A 117 -25.84 5.64 -15.03
CA THR A 117 -25.60 5.82 -16.47
C THR A 117 -24.24 6.48 -16.64
N ALA A 118 -23.38 5.84 -17.42
CA ALA A 118 -22.06 6.36 -17.76
C ALA A 118 -22.02 6.76 -19.23
N THR A 119 -21.45 7.93 -19.51
CA THR A 119 -21.10 8.36 -20.87
C THR A 119 -19.82 7.66 -21.29
N VAL A 120 -19.82 7.06 -22.47
CA VAL A 120 -18.67 6.32 -23.02
C VAL A 120 -18.30 6.91 -24.37
N ASP A 121 -17.06 7.36 -24.47
CA ASP A 121 -16.45 7.86 -25.69
C ASP A 121 -15.46 6.82 -26.20
N LEU A 122 -15.51 6.55 -27.51
CA LEU A 122 -14.65 5.59 -28.17
C LEU A 122 -13.98 6.20 -29.39
N ALA A 123 -12.72 5.79 -29.60
CA ALA A 123 -11.97 6.07 -30.81
C ALA A 123 -11.69 4.75 -31.57
N LEU A 124 -11.78 4.80 -32.90
CA LEU A 124 -11.44 3.69 -33.77
C LEU A 124 -9.93 3.69 -34.01
N VAL A 125 -9.25 2.66 -33.52
CA VAL A 125 -7.80 2.52 -33.61
C VAL A 125 -7.44 1.49 -34.67
N HIS A 126 -6.42 1.83 -35.47
CA HIS A 126 -5.86 0.99 -36.53
C HIS A 126 -4.43 0.63 -36.13
N SER A 127 -4.16 -0.63 -35.79
CA SER A 127 -2.85 -1.07 -35.28
C SER A 127 -1.90 -1.63 -36.37
N GLY A 128 -2.08 -1.24 -37.62
CA GLY A 128 -1.27 -1.68 -38.76
C GLY A 128 -2.11 -2.05 -39.99
N PHE A 129 -1.43 -2.37 -41.10
CA PHE A 129 -2.10 -2.71 -42.38
C PHE A 129 -2.88 -4.05 -42.32
N LEU A 130 -2.46 -4.98 -41.45
CA LEU A 130 -3.04 -6.32 -41.33
C LEU A 130 -3.87 -6.54 -40.06
N THR A 131 -3.92 -5.58 -39.14
CA THR A 131 -4.70 -5.74 -37.91
C THR A 131 -6.13 -5.24 -38.10
N ARG A 132 -7.09 -5.91 -37.48
CA ARG A 132 -8.49 -5.49 -37.53
C ARG A 132 -8.64 -4.18 -36.74
N PRO A 133 -9.28 -3.14 -37.30
CA PRO A 133 -9.63 -1.95 -36.55
C PRO A 133 -10.44 -2.30 -35.30
N ALA A 134 -10.16 -1.64 -34.19
CA ALA A 134 -10.85 -1.88 -32.92
C ALA A 134 -11.25 -0.56 -32.29
N TRP A 135 -12.45 -0.53 -31.68
CA TRP A 135 -12.83 0.59 -30.84
C TRP A 135 -12.11 0.49 -29.50
N GLN A 136 -11.58 1.61 -29.04
CA GLN A 136 -11.02 1.78 -27.71
C GLN A 136 -11.78 2.86 -26.96
N ILE A 137 -12.07 2.60 -25.70
CA ILE A 137 -12.67 3.58 -24.80
C ILE A 137 -11.63 4.65 -24.45
N THR A 138 -11.96 5.91 -24.68
CA THR A 138 -11.05 7.04 -24.42
C THR A 138 -11.23 7.66 -23.05
N ASN A 139 -12.37 7.40 -22.40
CA ASN A 139 -12.76 7.99 -21.12
C ASN A 139 -13.08 6.89 -20.08
N ALA A 140 -12.13 5.98 -19.82
CA ALA A 140 -12.32 4.94 -18.82
C ALA A 140 -12.70 5.57 -17.45
N PRO A 141 -13.63 4.97 -16.68
CA PRO A 141 -14.13 5.53 -15.42
C PRO A 141 -13.13 5.32 -14.28
N ILE A 142 -11.91 5.83 -14.44
CA ILE A 142 -10.87 5.82 -13.43
C ILE A 142 -11.09 7.03 -12.53
N ALA A 143 -11.60 6.77 -11.33
CA ALA A 143 -11.77 7.77 -10.30
C ALA A 143 -10.50 7.87 -9.43
N ARG A 144 -10.49 8.85 -8.53
CA ARG A 144 -9.41 9.07 -7.56
C ARG A 144 -9.94 8.84 -6.15
N VAL A 145 -9.19 8.11 -5.33
CA VAL A 145 -9.41 8.00 -3.89
C VAL A 145 -8.27 8.70 -3.16
N ASP A 146 -8.59 9.75 -2.41
CA ASP A 146 -7.63 10.44 -1.55
C ASP A 146 -7.61 9.75 -0.17
N VAL A 147 -6.51 9.07 0.14
CA VAL A 147 -6.32 8.34 1.39
C VAL A 147 -5.45 9.17 2.32
N THR A 148 -5.99 9.56 3.48
CA THR A 148 -5.27 10.32 4.51
C THR A 148 -4.98 9.46 5.74
N VAL A 149 -3.74 9.43 6.23
CA VAL A 149 -3.34 8.74 7.46
C VAL A 149 -3.05 9.78 8.55
N ALA A 150 -3.86 9.80 9.60
CA ALA A 150 -3.95 10.90 10.56
C ALA A 150 -2.74 11.10 11.52
N SER A 151 -1.57 10.50 11.27
CA SER A 151 -0.39 10.70 12.14
C SER A 151 0.98 10.48 11.47
N GLY A 152 1.08 10.61 10.15
CA GLY A 152 2.33 10.87 9.40
C GLY A 152 3.47 9.84 9.41
N ASN A 153 3.74 9.12 10.50
CA ASN A 153 4.97 8.33 10.68
C ASN A 153 4.75 6.98 11.38
N GLN A 154 3.51 6.61 11.71
CA GLN A 154 3.18 5.39 12.45
C GLN A 154 2.77 4.21 11.55
N ALA A 155 2.74 4.42 10.24
CA ALA A 155 2.45 3.40 9.25
C ALA A 155 3.31 3.61 8.00
N ASP A 156 4.00 2.55 7.58
CA ASP A 156 4.82 2.55 6.35
C ASP A 156 4.05 1.99 5.15
N SER A 157 2.90 1.34 5.40
CA SER A 157 2.06 0.74 4.37
C SER A 157 0.57 0.83 4.66
N LEU A 158 -0.19 0.86 3.59
CA LEU A 158 -1.64 0.74 3.51
C LEU A 158 -2.00 -0.71 3.15
N SER A 159 -3.13 -1.21 3.60
CA SER A 159 -3.73 -2.46 3.12
C SER A 159 -5.04 -2.13 2.43
N VAL A 160 -5.24 -2.60 1.20
CA VAL A 160 -6.50 -2.47 0.47
C VAL A 160 -6.98 -3.86 0.10
N ASP A 161 -8.15 -4.25 0.64
CA ASP A 161 -8.73 -5.60 0.50
C ASP A 161 -7.71 -6.73 0.80
N GLY A 162 -6.85 -6.48 1.80
CA GLY A 162 -5.82 -7.40 2.27
C GLY A 162 -4.52 -7.39 1.45
N ILE A 163 -4.36 -6.48 0.50
CA ILE A 163 -3.13 -6.32 -0.29
C ILE A 163 -2.38 -5.09 0.20
N SER A 164 -1.11 -5.26 0.55
CA SER A 164 -0.26 -4.18 1.04
C SER A 164 0.19 -3.26 -0.11
N LEU A 165 0.05 -1.96 0.09
CA LEU A 165 0.56 -0.88 -0.74
C LEU A 165 1.54 -0.05 0.10
N PRO A 166 2.78 0.19 -0.35
CA PRO A 166 3.68 1.10 0.36
C PRO A 166 3.07 2.51 0.38
N LEU A 167 3.15 3.19 1.52
CA LEU A 167 2.83 4.61 1.57
C LEU A 167 4.03 5.37 0.99
N PRO A 168 3.86 6.28 0.02
CA PRO A 168 4.91 7.24 -0.29
C PRO A 168 5.20 8.02 1.00
N GLY A 169 6.45 8.03 1.45
CA GLY A 169 6.84 8.77 2.65
C GLY A 169 6.46 10.26 2.50
N GLY A 170 5.98 10.88 3.57
CA GLY A 170 5.55 12.28 3.57
C GLY A 170 4.19 12.51 4.25
N ASP A 171 3.52 13.60 3.86
CA ASP A 171 2.40 14.33 4.50
C ASP A 171 1.10 13.53 4.78
N GLY A 172 1.15 12.20 4.66
CA GLY A 172 0.07 11.31 5.05
C GLY A 172 -1.08 11.24 4.06
N VAL A 173 -1.01 11.89 2.89
CA VAL A 173 -2.05 11.85 1.84
C VAL A 173 -1.56 11.13 0.60
N VAL A 174 -2.30 10.12 0.14
CA VAL A 174 -2.00 9.32 -1.05
C VAL A 174 -3.18 9.36 -2.01
N ALA A 175 -2.91 9.77 -3.24
CA ALA A 175 -3.87 9.70 -4.34
C ALA A 175 -3.80 8.32 -5.00
N VAL A 176 -4.90 7.57 -4.95
CA VAL A 176 -4.97 6.22 -5.52
C VAL A 176 -6.04 6.17 -6.61
N PRO A 177 -5.65 5.94 -7.88
CA PRO A 177 -6.60 5.69 -8.96
C PRO A 177 -7.39 4.41 -8.71
N ALA A 178 -8.71 4.44 -8.91
CA ALA A 178 -9.60 3.33 -8.64
C ALA A 178 -10.68 3.18 -9.72
N LEU A 179 -11.06 1.93 -10.01
CA LEU A 179 -12.22 1.61 -10.83
C LEU A 179 -13.50 1.63 -9.98
N PRO A 180 -14.70 1.64 -10.60
CA PRO A 180 -15.94 1.59 -9.84
C PRO A 180 -16.05 0.30 -9.01
N GLY A 181 -16.32 0.47 -7.72
CA GLY A 181 -16.42 -0.62 -6.73
C GLY A 181 -16.24 -0.11 -5.31
N THR A 182 -16.42 -1.00 -4.34
CA THR A 182 -16.21 -0.73 -2.92
C THR A 182 -14.94 -1.41 -2.44
N TYR A 183 -14.04 -0.61 -1.88
CA TYR A 183 -12.72 -1.02 -1.41
C TYR A 183 -12.62 -0.88 0.10
N SER A 184 -11.95 -1.82 0.75
CA SER A 184 -11.68 -1.79 2.18
C SER A 184 -10.25 -1.32 2.45
N PHE A 185 -10.11 -0.09 2.93
CA PHE A 185 -8.84 0.53 3.30
C PHE A 185 -8.51 0.30 4.78
N ALA A 186 -7.30 -0.15 5.07
CA ALA A 186 -6.78 -0.29 6.43
C ALA A 186 -5.31 0.12 6.46
N LEU A 187 -4.77 0.37 7.65
CA LEU A 187 -3.31 0.42 7.82
C LEU A 187 -2.74 -0.99 7.54
N GLY A 188 -1.49 -1.08 7.10
CA GLY A 188 -0.81 -2.32 6.68
C GLY A 188 -0.70 -3.40 7.76
N ALA A 189 0.46 -4.07 7.90
CA ALA A 189 0.67 -5.10 8.94
C ALA A 189 0.44 -4.61 10.39
N SER A 190 0.17 -3.32 10.56
CA SER A 190 -0.24 -2.65 11.78
C SER A 190 -1.77 -2.64 12.03
N SER A 191 -2.60 -3.25 11.18
CA SER A 191 -4.07 -3.32 11.35
C SER A 191 -4.53 -3.99 12.65
N GLY A 192 -3.70 -4.87 13.25
CA GLY A 192 -3.97 -5.44 14.57
C GLY A 192 -3.38 -4.62 15.73
N LEU A 193 -2.55 -3.62 15.43
CA LEU A 193 -1.88 -2.74 16.39
C LEU A 193 -2.59 -1.38 16.51
N PHE A 194 -3.33 -0.96 15.49
CA PHE A 194 -4.15 0.25 15.51
C PHE A 194 -5.63 -0.05 15.29
N SER A 195 -6.46 0.89 15.74
CA SER A 195 -7.91 0.99 15.64
C SER A 195 -8.22 2.36 15.02
N PRO A 196 -9.19 2.52 14.12
CA PRO A 196 -10.35 1.65 13.93
C PRO A 196 -10.20 0.58 12.84
N ALA A 197 -11.19 -0.30 12.78
CA ALA A 197 -11.39 -1.31 11.74
C ALA A 197 -11.28 -0.73 10.31
N PRO A 198 -11.03 -1.60 9.30
CA PRO A 198 -10.96 -1.19 7.91
C PRO A 198 -12.14 -0.29 7.49
N GLN A 199 -11.83 0.81 6.81
CA GLN A 199 -12.82 1.75 6.28
C GLN A 199 -13.21 1.35 4.87
N LYS A 200 -14.51 1.18 4.62
CA LYS A 200 -15.03 0.88 3.28
C LYS A 200 -15.34 2.17 2.55
N VAL A 201 -14.92 2.23 1.28
CA VAL A 201 -15.14 3.39 0.40
C VAL A 201 -15.73 2.91 -0.91
N SER A 202 -16.91 3.41 -1.24
CA SER A 202 -17.56 3.13 -2.52
C SER A 202 -17.15 4.19 -3.55
N VAL A 203 -16.67 3.72 -4.70
CA VAL A 203 -16.24 4.51 -5.84
C VAL A 203 -17.26 4.33 -6.96
N THR A 204 -17.85 5.43 -7.42
CA THR A 204 -18.89 5.45 -8.48
C THR A 204 -18.52 6.31 -9.69
N GLY A 205 -17.27 6.78 -9.76
CA GLY A 205 -16.74 7.61 -10.86
C GLY A 205 -16.36 9.05 -10.47
N ALA A 206 -16.70 9.48 -9.25
CA ALA A 206 -16.25 10.75 -8.67
C ALA A 206 -15.07 10.54 -7.71
N THR A 207 -14.36 11.62 -7.35
CA THR A 207 -13.33 11.59 -6.31
C THR A 207 -13.95 11.18 -4.98
N ALA A 208 -13.37 10.14 -4.36
CA ALA A 208 -13.70 9.73 -3.00
C ALA A 208 -12.54 10.08 -2.06
N ALA A 209 -12.83 10.20 -0.77
CA ALA A 209 -11.82 10.45 0.25
C ALA A 209 -12.03 9.51 1.44
N VAL A 210 -10.93 9.11 2.08
CA VAL A 210 -10.95 8.31 3.29
C VAL A 210 -9.85 8.74 4.23
N THR A 211 -10.20 8.88 5.50
CA THR A 211 -9.23 9.16 6.56
C THR A 211 -9.12 7.94 7.45
N LEU A 212 -7.89 7.43 7.59
CA LEU A 212 -7.55 6.33 8.46
C LEU A 212 -7.02 6.89 9.78
N GLY A 213 -7.74 6.60 10.86
CA GLY A 213 -7.30 6.87 12.22
C GLY A 213 -6.20 5.89 12.66
N VAL A 214 -5.36 6.33 13.57
CA VAL A 214 -4.21 5.59 14.12
C VAL A 214 -4.35 5.41 15.63
N THR A 215 -5.55 5.13 16.12
CA THR A 215 -5.76 4.95 17.56
C THR A 215 -5.06 3.67 18.01
N PRO A 216 -4.15 3.69 18.99
CA PRO A 216 -3.52 2.47 19.47
C PRO A 216 -4.55 1.45 19.95
N SER A 217 -4.37 0.20 19.53
CA SER A 217 -5.16 -0.93 20.04
C SER A 217 -4.66 -1.36 21.42
N SER A 218 -5.48 -2.10 22.16
CA SER A 218 -5.05 -2.77 23.40
C SER A 218 -3.89 -3.73 23.17
N LYS A 219 -3.83 -4.38 21.99
CA LYS A 219 -2.74 -5.28 21.61
C LYS A 219 -1.41 -4.53 21.51
N LEU A 220 -1.40 -3.38 20.86
CA LEU A 220 -0.20 -2.53 20.78
C LEU A 220 0.24 -2.10 22.16
N SER A 221 -0.67 -1.60 22.99
CA SER A 221 -0.35 -1.18 24.36
C SER A 221 0.26 -2.32 25.20
N GLN A 222 -0.36 -3.50 25.18
CA GLN A 222 0.13 -4.66 25.93
C GLN A 222 1.49 -5.15 25.42
N GLN A 223 1.65 -5.24 24.09
CA GLN A 223 2.88 -5.74 23.50
C GLN A 223 4.04 -4.75 23.69
N SER A 224 3.80 -3.44 23.56
CA SER A 224 4.83 -2.43 23.85
C SER A 224 5.31 -2.46 25.30
N VAL A 225 4.41 -2.64 26.27
CA VAL A 225 4.78 -2.79 27.68
C VAL A 225 5.55 -4.08 27.94
N ALA A 226 5.15 -5.19 27.32
CA ALA A 226 5.85 -6.47 27.42
C ALA A 226 7.26 -6.42 26.80
N ASP A 227 7.39 -5.79 25.63
CA ASP A 227 8.66 -5.60 24.92
C ASP A 227 9.58 -4.67 25.73
N ALA A 228 9.05 -3.60 26.34
CA ALA A 228 9.80 -2.70 27.21
C ALA A 228 10.30 -3.41 28.47
N THR A 229 9.46 -4.25 29.07
CA THR A 229 9.83 -5.08 30.22
C THR A 229 10.92 -6.10 29.85
N THR A 230 10.82 -6.70 28.67
CA THR A 230 11.83 -7.63 28.14
C THR A 230 13.15 -6.93 27.88
N LEU A 231 13.11 -5.72 27.31
CA LEU A 231 14.30 -4.89 27.09
C LEU A 231 14.99 -4.55 28.42
N LEU A 232 14.19 -4.10 29.40
CA LEU A 232 14.67 -3.78 30.73
C LEU A 232 15.33 -5.01 31.37
N ASN A 233 14.61 -6.12 31.45
CA ASN A 233 15.12 -7.35 32.04
C ASN A 233 16.38 -7.83 31.33
N GLY A 234 16.42 -7.79 29.99
CA GLY A 234 17.59 -8.16 29.20
C GLY A 234 18.84 -7.38 29.60
N CYS A 235 18.72 -6.05 29.75
CA CYS A 235 19.81 -5.18 30.20
C CYS A 235 20.27 -5.43 31.65
N PHE A 236 19.38 -5.94 32.52
CA PHE A 236 19.64 -6.18 33.94
C PHE A 236 19.85 -7.67 34.31
N THR A 237 19.80 -8.59 33.35
CA THR A 237 20.05 -10.02 33.61
C THR A 237 21.51 -10.33 33.93
N GLN A 238 22.45 -9.48 33.50
CA GLN A 238 23.87 -9.63 33.78
C GLN A 238 24.31 -8.60 34.83
N PRO A 239 25.25 -8.98 35.71
CA PRO A 239 25.77 -8.08 36.74
C PRO A 239 26.53 -6.89 36.14
N THR A 240 26.99 -6.98 34.89
CA THR A 240 27.73 -5.95 34.18
C THR A 240 27.01 -5.52 32.90
N LEU A 241 27.27 -4.29 32.44
CA LEU A 241 26.67 -3.70 31.23
C LEU A 241 26.95 -4.59 30.02
N ALA A 242 25.92 -5.30 29.55
CA ALA A 242 26.02 -6.13 28.37
C ALA A 242 26.23 -5.27 27.13
N ASP A 243 27.18 -5.67 26.27
CA ASP A 243 27.36 -5.06 24.96
C ASP A 243 26.05 -5.09 24.17
N GLY A 244 25.62 -3.92 23.69
CA GLY A 244 24.38 -3.77 22.92
C GLY A 244 23.11 -3.55 23.76
N CYS A 245 23.19 -3.38 25.09
CA CYS A 245 22.06 -2.87 25.86
C CYS A 245 21.73 -1.42 25.43
N SER A 246 20.56 -1.20 24.83
CA SER A 246 20.16 0.15 24.38
C SER A 246 19.94 1.16 25.52
N LEU A 247 19.85 0.70 26.77
CA LEU A 247 19.74 1.53 27.97
C LEU A 247 21.10 1.85 28.62
N ALA A 248 22.21 1.37 28.03
CA ALA A 248 23.55 1.50 28.59
C ALA A 248 23.91 2.94 28.98
N ASP A 249 23.62 3.91 28.11
CA ASP A 249 23.93 5.31 28.37
C ASP A 249 23.08 5.91 29.49
N GLY A 250 21.81 5.51 29.58
CA GLY A 250 20.94 5.87 30.71
C GLY A 250 21.48 5.34 32.03
N ILE A 251 21.95 4.08 32.07
CA ILE A 251 22.51 3.47 33.28
C ILE A 251 23.80 4.17 33.70
N ARG A 252 24.68 4.49 32.74
CA ARG A 252 25.91 5.25 33.02
C ARG A 252 25.59 6.63 33.57
N ASN A 253 24.60 7.32 33.01
CA ASN A 253 24.18 8.64 33.47
C ASN A 253 23.57 8.59 34.88
N LEU A 254 22.81 7.54 35.22
CA LEU A 254 22.29 7.36 36.58
C LEU A 254 23.43 7.39 37.59
N PHE A 255 24.48 6.59 37.40
CA PHE A 255 25.58 6.45 38.36
C PHE A 255 26.79 7.34 38.08
N ASN A 256 26.68 8.31 37.16
CA ASN A 256 27.76 9.20 36.73
C ASN A 256 29.06 8.45 36.35
N LEU A 257 28.91 7.36 35.59
CA LEU A 257 30.01 6.46 35.22
C LEU A 257 30.69 6.90 33.92
N THR A 258 32.01 6.76 33.86
CA THR A 258 32.76 6.90 32.60
C THR A 258 32.69 5.60 31.77
N ALA A 259 33.07 5.67 30.50
CA ALA A 259 33.05 4.51 29.60
C ALA A 259 33.99 3.36 30.03
N GLU A 260 34.98 3.65 30.87
CA GLU A 260 36.01 2.70 31.32
C GLU A 260 35.67 2.02 32.65
N GLN A 261 34.66 2.52 33.38
CA GLN A 261 34.28 1.99 34.69
C GLN A 261 33.36 0.77 34.54
N SER A 262 33.82 -0.39 35.00
CA SER A 262 32.98 -1.57 35.19
C SER A 262 32.32 -1.52 36.57
N VAL A 263 31.00 -1.32 36.58
CA VAL A 263 30.20 -1.32 37.82
C VAL A 263 29.25 -2.51 37.78
N THR A 264 29.20 -3.24 38.89
CA THR A 264 28.22 -4.30 39.07
C THR A 264 26.91 -3.68 39.51
N TYR A 265 25.82 -3.97 38.81
CA TYR A 265 24.50 -3.43 39.14
C TYR A 265 23.45 -4.54 39.16
N GLN A 266 22.38 -4.30 39.92
CA GLN A 266 21.26 -5.22 40.08
C GLN A 266 19.96 -4.42 40.11
N LEU A 267 19.00 -4.80 39.27
CA LEU A 267 17.63 -4.29 39.35
C LEU A 267 16.97 -4.89 40.60
N THR A 268 16.80 -4.09 41.65
CA THR A 268 16.16 -4.50 42.90
C THR A 268 14.65 -4.37 42.83
N ARG A 269 14.16 -3.38 42.08
CA ARG A 269 12.73 -3.16 41.84
C ARG A 269 12.48 -2.74 40.41
N ALA A 270 11.64 -3.49 39.70
CA ALA A 270 11.19 -3.09 38.37
C ALA A 270 10.23 -1.88 38.45
N PRO A 271 10.32 -0.91 37.53
CA PRO A 271 9.34 0.16 37.41
C PRO A 271 7.99 -0.40 36.97
N GLN A 272 6.91 0.31 37.31
CA GLN A 272 5.58 0.00 36.74
C GLN A 272 5.42 0.73 35.41
N LEU A 273 5.27 -0.01 34.32
CA LEU A 273 5.20 0.56 32.97
C LEU A 273 3.75 0.65 32.47
N ALA A 274 3.42 1.76 31.82
CA ALA A 274 2.17 1.95 31.11
C ALA A 274 2.40 2.58 29.74
N PHE A 275 1.51 2.28 28.79
CA PHE A 275 1.54 2.86 27.46
C PHE A 275 0.71 4.16 27.40
N ASP A 276 1.36 5.26 27.03
CA ASP A 276 0.76 6.55 26.74
C ASP A 276 0.39 6.62 25.25
N ALA A 277 -0.89 6.39 24.95
CA ALA A 277 -1.40 6.40 23.59
C ALA A 277 -1.36 7.77 22.91
N LYS A 278 -1.30 8.87 23.67
CA LYS A 278 -1.24 10.22 23.10
C LYS A 278 0.18 10.55 22.65
N ALA A 279 1.16 10.18 23.47
CA ALA A 279 2.57 10.42 23.17
C ALA A 279 3.20 9.28 22.34
N MET A 280 2.51 8.15 22.16
CA MET A 280 3.07 6.93 21.56
C MET A 280 4.34 6.47 22.30
N GLN A 281 4.24 6.38 23.62
CA GLN A 281 5.38 6.11 24.51
C GLN A 281 5.02 5.03 25.54
N VAL A 282 6.01 4.25 25.97
CA VAL A 282 5.92 3.47 27.22
C VAL A 282 6.63 4.28 28.30
N LYS A 283 5.94 4.54 29.41
CA LYS A 283 6.42 5.37 30.52
C LYS A 283 6.30 4.64 31.84
N SER A 284 7.20 4.97 32.76
CA SER A 284 7.06 4.58 34.16
C SER A 284 5.93 5.39 34.82
N THR A 285 5.05 4.67 35.50
CA THR A 285 3.99 5.18 36.37
C THR A 285 4.38 5.08 37.85
N ALA A 286 5.35 4.22 38.15
CA ALA A 286 6.09 4.18 39.40
C ALA A 286 7.54 3.84 39.09
N ASP A 287 8.46 4.42 39.86
CA ASP A 287 9.89 4.29 39.64
C ASP A 287 10.40 2.88 39.93
N GLY A 288 11.45 2.51 39.19
CA GLY A 288 12.26 1.34 39.47
C GLY A 288 13.41 1.70 40.40
N GLU A 289 14.11 0.69 40.88
CA GLU A 289 15.25 0.82 41.77
C GLU A 289 16.39 -0.07 41.29
N ILE A 290 17.58 0.51 41.17
CA ILE A 290 18.82 -0.20 40.85
C ILE A 290 19.80 0.02 41.98
N THR A 291 20.43 -1.06 42.42
CA THR A 291 21.57 -1.01 43.33
C THR A 291 22.84 -1.30 42.55
N SER A 292 23.83 -0.43 42.69
CA SER A 292 25.18 -0.64 42.18
C SER A 292 26.15 -0.94 43.31
N LEU A 293 27.08 -1.86 43.10
CA LEU A 293 28.27 -2.05 43.93
C LEU A 293 29.45 -1.32 43.28
N GLN A 294 29.93 -0.28 43.95
CA GLN A 294 31.04 0.56 43.49
C GLN A 294 32.20 0.47 44.47
N SER A 295 33.39 0.93 44.06
CA SER A 295 34.55 1.05 44.94
C SER A 295 35.02 2.50 44.98
N ASP A 296 35.41 2.96 46.16
CA ASP A 296 35.98 4.31 46.32
C ASP A 296 37.44 4.39 45.82
N ALA A 297 38.07 5.56 45.96
CA ALA A 297 39.46 5.78 45.56
C ALA A 297 40.49 4.91 46.31
N VAL A 298 40.09 4.25 47.40
CA VAL A 298 40.93 3.33 48.19
C VAL A 298 40.47 1.87 48.08
N ASN A 299 39.63 1.55 47.09
CA ASN A 299 39.08 0.22 46.80
C ASN A 299 38.13 -0.35 47.88
N THR A 300 37.49 0.51 48.68
CA THR A 300 36.43 0.08 49.61
C THR A 300 35.11 -0.07 48.85
N PRO A 301 34.45 -1.25 48.88
CA PRO A 301 33.17 -1.44 48.23
C PRO A 301 32.06 -0.68 48.99
N PHE A 302 31.13 -0.08 48.25
CA PHE A 302 29.92 0.53 48.81
C PHE A 302 28.73 0.37 47.85
N HIS A 303 27.53 0.39 48.41
CA HIS A 303 26.28 0.32 47.66
C HIS A 303 25.71 1.71 47.40
N THR A 304 25.33 1.95 46.15
CA THR A 304 24.53 3.12 45.77
C THR A 304 23.19 2.64 45.23
N VAL A 305 22.11 3.20 45.76
CA VAL A 305 20.75 2.94 45.30
C VAL A 305 20.27 4.15 44.50
N ALA A 306 19.80 3.91 43.29
CA ALA A 306 19.21 4.92 42.43
C ALA A 306 17.77 4.53 42.07
N GLN A 307 16.84 5.48 42.27
CA GLN A 307 15.51 5.39 41.72
C GLN A 307 15.49 5.96 40.31
N PHE A 308 14.76 5.32 39.41
CA PHE A 308 14.73 5.72 38.02
C PHE A 308 13.33 5.59 37.41
N SER A 309 13.04 6.49 36.47
CA SER A 309 11.91 6.35 35.56
C SER A 309 12.41 6.01 34.15
N LEU A 310 11.68 5.12 33.48
CA LEU A 310 11.91 4.70 32.10
C LEU A 310 10.91 5.38 31.15
N THR A 311 11.40 5.98 30.06
CA THR A 311 10.57 6.41 28.92
C THR A 311 11.13 5.88 27.59
N LEU A 312 10.29 5.20 26.82
CA LEU A 312 10.61 4.66 25.50
C LEU A 312 9.61 5.17 24.46
N ASP A 313 10.11 5.68 23.33
CA ASP A 313 9.29 5.96 22.16
C ASP A 313 8.88 4.66 21.46
N VAL A 314 7.64 4.61 21.01
CA VAL A 314 7.07 3.47 20.29
C VAL A 314 6.85 3.84 18.83
N ALA A 315 7.50 3.09 17.95
CA ALA A 315 7.27 3.16 16.50
C ALA A 315 6.80 1.80 15.98
N VAL A 316 5.83 1.80 15.08
CA VAL A 316 5.38 0.57 14.39
C VAL A 316 5.84 0.63 12.93
N LYS A 317 6.79 -0.23 12.58
CA LYS A 317 7.32 -0.34 11.22
C LYS A 317 7.12 -1.73 10.67
N SER A 318 6.49 -1.84 9.50
CA SER A 318 6.19 -3.13 8.86
C SER A 318 5.54 -4.18 9.80
N GLY A 319 4.68 -3.74 10.73
CA GLY A 319 4.01 -4.61 11.71
C GLY A 319 4.87 -5.04 12.90
N LYS A 320 6.10 -4.51 13.03
CA LYS A 320 6.98 -4.72 14.19
C LYS A 320 7.00 -3.49 15.07
N ILE A 321 6.92 -3.70 16.38
CA ILE A 321 7.12 -2.67 17.39
C ILE A 321 8.62 -2.44 17.54
N THR A 322 9.04 -1.18 17.44
CA THR A 322 10.40 -0.74 17.74
C THR A 322 10.33 0.20 18.93
N LEU A 323 11.18 -0.06 19.94
CA LEU A 323 11.31 0.78 21.12
C LEU A 323 12.64 1.52 21.06
N THR A 324 12.62 2.84 21.25
CA THR A 324 13.84 3.65 21.32
C THR A 324 13.87 4.45 22.61
N PRO A 325 15.00 4.48 23.34
CA PRO A 325 15.15 5.29 24.55
C PRO A 325 14.90 6.76 24.27
N TYR A 326 13.93 7.37 24.96
CA TYR A 326 13.72 8.82 24.90
C TYR A 326 14.78 9.49 25.79
N GLN A 327 15.68 10.27 25.20
CA GLN A 327 16.78 10.96 25.90
C GLN A 327 17.59 10.06 26.85
N GLY A 328 18.06 8.91 26.36
CA GLY A 328 18.85 7.96 27.18
C GLY A 328 17.99 6.99 28.00
N GLY A 329 16.67 7.16 28.00
CA GLY A 329 15.69 6.17 28.48
C GLY A 329 15.50 6.16 29.99
N LEU A 330 16.52 6.46 30.79
CA LEU A 330 16.46 6.44 32.25
C LEU A 330 16.70 7.84 32.83
N VAL A 331 15.81 8.29 33.71
CA VAL A 331 15.94 9.56 34.42
C VAL A 331 16.05 9.30 35.92
N ASN A 332 17.11 9.83 36.54
CA ASN A 332 17.31 9.75 37.98
C ASN A 332 16.17 10.48 38.70
N SER A 333 15.46 9.75 39.55
CA SER A 333 14.32 10.29 40.32
C SER A 333 14.74 10.59 41.77
N ASP A 334 15.73 9.86 42.30
CA ASP A 334 16.41 10.12 43.57
C ASP A 334 17.65 9.19 43.73
N GLN A 335 18.67 9.63 44.48
CA GLN A 335 19.84 8.83 44.82
C GLN A 335 20.15 8.81 46.31
N VAL A 336 20.37 7.60 46.86
CA VAL A 336 20.74 7.38 48.26
C VAL A 336 21.94 6.43 48.33
N CYS A 337 23.02 6.87 48.97
CA CYS A 337 24.19 6.03 49.26
C CYS A 337 24.00 5.31 50.60
N ILE A 338 24.26 4.01 50.64
CA ILE A 338 24.17 3.21 51.87
C ILE A 338 25.57 2.61 52.12
N PRO A 339 26.36 3.16 53.07
CA PRO A 339 27.65 2.59 53.41
C PRO A 339 27.49 1.25 54.16
N GLU A 340 28.33 0.28 53.84
CA GLU A 340 28.27 -1.08 54.43
C GLU A 340 28.87 -1.15 55.85
N ALA A 341 29.55 -0.10 56.31
CA ALA A 341 29.97 0.06 57.70
C ALA A 341 30.20 1.54 58.01
N HIS A 342 30.07 1.92 59.28
CA HIS A 342 30.27 3.26 59.81
C HIS A 342 31.59 3.89 59.35
N GLN A 343 31.58 4.62 58.24
CA GLN A 343 32.34 5.84 57.99
C GLN A 343 32.15 6.23 56.52
N PHE A 344 31.71 7.48 56.33
CA PHE A 344 31.87 8.38 55.19
C PHE A 344 30.56 9.00 54.70
N LYS A 345 30.62 10.33 54.52
CA LYS A 345 29.64 11.18 53.86
C LYS A 345 29.91 11.13 52.36
N CYS A 346 28.83 11.13 51.58
CA CYS A 346 28.82 11.43 50.14
C CYS A 346 29.54 12.74 49.82
#